data_AF-A0A0F9S4J7-F1
#
_entry.id   AF-A0A0F9S4J7-F1
#
_cell.length_a   1.000
_cell.length_b   1.000
_cell.length_c   1.000
_cell.angle_alpha   90.00
_cell.angle_beta   90.00
_cell.angle_gamma   90.00
#
_symmetry.space_group_name_H-M   'P 1'
#
loop_
_entity.id
_entity.type
_entity.pdbx_description
1 polymer ?
#
loop_
_entity_poly.entity_id
_entity_poly.type
_entity_poly.pdbx_seq_one_letter_code
_entity_poly.pdbx_strand_id
1 'polypeptide(L)'
;MVFISPQSVKSKNVRNEINYALNEDKKFVAFYIKETILQSGLRLQMGSIHAIMKFEMLNEDYFRKLINAFHPSIKRERNLYHSKKSKE
;
A
#
# COMPACT_ATOMS: atom_id res chain seq x y z
N MET A 1 -2.92 5.57 5.08
CA MET A 1 -1.80 4.78 4.50
C MET A 1 -0.79 4.48 5.60
N VAL A 2 0.01 3.42 5.49
CA VAL A 2 1.10 3.14 6.43
C VAL A 2 2.34 2.63 5.68
N PHE A 3 3.52 3.07 6.11
CA PHE A 3 4.80 2.56 5.60
C PHE A 3 5.39 1.54 6.58
N ILE A 4 5.65 0.33 6.08
CA ILE A 4 6.12 -0.80 6.85
C ILE A 4 7.61 -1.04 6.57
N SER A 5 8.39 -1.06 7.65
CA SER A 5 9.81 -1.38 7.69
C SER A 5 10.13 -2.06 9.04
N PRO A 6 11.29 -2.71 9.19
CA PRO A 6 11.69 -3.29 10.48
C PRO A 6 11.73 -2.28 11.62
N GLN A 7 12.02 -1.00 11.32
CA GLN A 7 12.02 0.07 12.30
C GLN A 7 10.60 0.53 12.65
N SER A 8 9.70 0.64 11.66
CA SER A 8 8.34 1.14 11.91
C SER A 8 7.53 0.15 12.75
N VAL A 9 7.67 -1.16 12.52
CA VAL A 9 6.93 -2.19 13.28
C VAL A 9 7.44 -2.36 14.72
N LYS A 10 8.68 -1.93 15.01
CA LYS A 10 9.22 -1.92 16.39
C LYS A 10 8.67 -0.74 17.19
N SER A 11 8.33 0.37 16.53
CA SER A 11 7.78 1.55 17.19
C SER A 11 6.45 1.24 17.86
N LYS A 12 6.34 1.54 19.16
CA LYS A 12 5.08 1.41 19.90
C LYS A 12 4.01 2.34 19.33
N ASN A 13 4.39 3.56 18.96
CA ASN A 13 3.45 4.54 18.42
C ASN A 13 2.85 4.06 17.09
N VAL A 14 3.69 3.56 16.18
CA VAL A 14 3.21 3.04 14.88
C VAL A 14 2.28 1.85 15.07
N ARG A 15 2.63 0.91 15.97
CA ARG A 15 1.75 -0.24 16.28
C ARG A 15 0.42 0.21 16.86
N ASN A 16 0.42 1.19 17.76
CA ASN A 16 -0.80 1.74 18.35
C ASN A 16 -1.69 2.40 17.30
N GLU A 17 -1.13 3.19 16.38
CA GLU A 17 -1.88 3.82 15.29
C GLU A 17 -2.47 2.79 14.32
N ILE A 18 -1.71 1.74 13.96
CA ILE A 18 -2.21 0.65 13.12
C ILE A 18 -3.39 -0.05 13.82
N ASN A 19 -3.23 -0.40 15.09
CA ASN A 19 -4.27 -1.06 15.88
C ASN A 19 -5.51 -0.17 16.03
N TYR A 20 -5.31 1.14 16.27
CA TYR A 20 -6.41 2.10 16.35
C TYR A 20 -7.16 2.19 15.02
N ALA A 21 -6.45 2.29 13.89
CA ALA A 21 -7.09 2.30 12.58
C ALA A 21 -7.86 1.01 12.30
N LEU A 22 -7.33 -0.15 12.71
CA LEU A 22 -7.99 -1.44 12.56
C LEU A 22 -9.25 -1.57 13.42
N ASN A 23 -9.18 -1.14 14.68
CA ASN A 23 -10.32 -1.19 15.60
C ASN A 23 -11.47 -0.26 15.17
N GLU A 24 -11.14 0.82 14.46
CA GLU A 24 -12.11 1.78 13.91
C GLU A 24 -12.54 1.43 12.46
N ASP A 25 -12.20 0.23 11.97
CA ASP A 25 -12.48 -0.24 10.60
C ASP A 25 -12.00 0.74 9.50
N LYS A 26 -10.95 1.52 9.79
CA LYS A 26 -10.40 2.49 8.83
C LYS A 26 -9.65 1.75 7.73
N LYS A 27 -10.09 1.96 6.50
CA LYS A 27 -9.41 1.43 5.32
C LYS A 27 -8.07 2.12 5.11
N PHE A 28 -7.00 1.36 4.98
CA PHE A 28 -5.70 1.87 4.57
C PHE A 28 -4.95 0.85 3.70
N VAL A 29 -3.92 1.34 3.02
CA VAL A 29 -2.97 0.51 2.25
C VAL A 29 -1.63 0.48 2.99
N ALA A 30 -1.04 -0.71 3.09
CA ALA A 30 0.27 -0.92 3.66
C ALA A 30 1.35 -0.93 2.56
N PHE A 31 2.38 -0.12 2.72
CA PHE A 31 3.51 -0.02 1.79
C PHE A 31 4.76 -0.57 2.47
N TYR A 32 5.20 -1.77 2.09
CA TYR A 32 6.42 -2.36 2.62
C TYR A 32 7.61 -1.83 1.84
N ILE A 33 8.33 -0.87 2.42
CA ILE A 33 9.50 -0.25 1.79
C ILE A 33 10.75 -1.12 1.91
N LYS A 34 10.76 -2.05 2.87
CA LYS A 34 11.79 -3.06 3.11
C LYS A 34 11.12 -4.37 3.52
N GLU A 35 11.78 -5.49 3.28
CA GLU A 35 11.34 -6.78 3.80
C GLU A 35 11.18 -6.68 5.33
N THR A 36 10.00 -7.06 5.81
CA THR A 36 9.61 -6.86 7.21
C THR A 36 8.80 -8.04 7.69
N ILE A 37 9.28 -8.69 8.75
CA ILE A 37 8.55 -9.75 9.43
C ILE A 37 7.67 -9.10 10.49
N LEU A 38 6.35 -9.23 10.33
CA LEU A 38 5.38 -8.77 11.32
C LEU A 38 5.32 -9.75 12.51
N GLN A 39 5.13 -9.21 13.72
CA GLN A 39 4.79 -10.02 14.88
C GLN A 39 3.44 -10.72 14.67
N SER A 40 3.26 -11.91 15.24
CA SER A 40 2.11 -12.78 15.00
C SER A 40 0.75 -12.09 15.14
N GLY A 41 0.56 -11.28 16.20
CA GLY A 41 -0.67 -10.52 16.42
C GLY A 41 -0.93 -9.50 15.30
N LEU A 42 0.08 -8.69 14.97
CA LEU A 42 -0.03 -7.67 13.92
C LEU A 42 -0.23 -8.31 12.54
N ARG A 43 0.42 -9.45 12.27
CA ARG A 43 0.25 -10.23 11.03
C ARG A 43 -1.19 -10.72 10.88
N LEU A 44 -1.79 -11.24 11.96
CA LEU A 44 -3.16 -11.73 11.95
C LEU A 44 -4.15 -10.59 11.64
N GLN A 45 -4.00 -9.46 12.32
CA GLN A 45 -4.89 -8.32 12.15
C GLN A 45 -4.74 -7.65 10.77
N MET A 46 -3.52 -7.63 10.22
CA MET A 46 -3.25 -7.04 8.91
C MET A 46 -3.44 -8.00 7.73
N GLY A 47 -3.76 -9.27 7.97
CA GLY A 47 -3.78 -10.31 6.93
C GLY A 47 -4.78 -10.08 5.79
N SER A 48 -5.85 -9.31 6.04
CA SER A 48 -6.86 -8.96 5.04
C SER A 48 -6.60 -7.61 4.35
N ILE A 49 -5.54 -6.88 4.74
CA ILE A 49 -5.25 -5.54 4.24
C ILE A 49 -4.47 -5.61 2.94
N HIS A 50 -4.85 -4.75 1.98
CA HIS A 50 -4.09 -4.61 0.74
C HIS A 50 -2.67 -4.06 1.00
N ALA A 51 -1.67 -4.74 0.46
CA ALA A 51 -0.26 -4.40 0.63
C ALA A 51 0.48 -4.23 -0.70
N ILE A 52 1.44 -3.30 -0.73
CA ILE A 52 2.36 -3.06 -1.84
C ILE A 52 3.79 -3.34 -1.34
N MET A 53 4.44 -4.35 -1.93
CA MET A 53 5.77 -4.84 -1.54
C MET A 53 6.87 -4.21 -2.39
N LYS A 54 7.37 -3.02 -2.01
CA LYS A 54 8.37 -2.28 -2.81
C LYS A 54 9.60 -3.13 -3.12
N PHE A 55 10.04 -3.93 -2.16
CA PHE A 55 11.27 -4.72 -2.28
C PHE A 55 11.16 -5.91 -3.24
N GLU A 56 9.95 -6.23 -3.72
CA GLU A 56 9.69 -7.31 -4.68
C GLU A 56 9.43 -6.77 -6.11
N MET A 57 9.63 -5.48 -6.36
CA MET A 57 9.34 -4.86 -7.65
C MET A 57 10.31 -3.74 -8.03
N LEU A 58 10.32 -3.40 -9.31
CA LEU A 58 11.06 -2.26 -9.83
C LEU A 58 10.47 -0.94 -9.32
N ASN A 59 11.29 0.12 -9.30
CA ASN A 59 10.89 1.43 -8.80
C ASN A 59 9.70 2.00 -9.59
N GLU A 60 9.70 1.84 -10.91
CA GLU A 60 8.64 2.32 -11.80
C GLU A 60 7.29 1.68 -11.48
N ASP A 61 7.28 0.36 -11.24
CA ASP A 61 6.09 -0.39 -10.84
C ASP A 61 5.59 0.03 -9.46
N TYR A 62 6.51 0.27 -8.53
CA TYR A 62 6.20 0.78 -7.21
C TYR A 62 5.54 2.16 -7.28
N PHE A 63 6.15 3.13 -7.99
CA PHE A 63 5.58 4.46 -8.15
C PHE A 63 4.22 4.42 -8.86
N ARG A 64 4.06 3.55 -9.86
CA ARG A 64 2.77 3.35 -10.53
C ARG A 64 1.70 2.85 -9.56
N LYS A 65 2.00 1.83 -8.75
CA LYS A 65 1.06 1.30 -7.73
C LYS A 65 0.76 2.34 -6.65
N LEU A 66 1.77 3.09 -6.22
CA LEU A 66 1.65 4.15 -5.24
C LEU A 66 0.70 5.25 -5.73
N ILE A 67 0.94 5.81 -6.92
CA ILE A 67 0.07 6.84 -7.52
C ILE A 67 -1.36 6.32 -7.68
N ASN A 68 -1.53 5.09 -8.15
CA ASN A 68 -2.85 4.47 -8.31
C ASN A 68 -3.59 4.28 -6.98
N ALA A 69 -2.88 4.05 -5.87
CA ALA A 69 -3.49 3.92 -4.55
C ALA A 69 -4.01 5.26 -4.00
N PHE A 70 -3.45 6.39 -4.44
CA PHE A 70 -3.85 7.73 -3.99
C PHE A 70 -4.84 8.44 -4.92
N HIS A 71 -4.92 8.05 -6.20
CA HIS A 71 -5.78 8.75 -7.15
C HIS A 71 -6.53 7.77 -8.09
N PRO A 72 -7.78 7.41 -7.75
CA PRO A 72 -8.63 6.60 -8.62
C PRO A 72 -8.85 7.23 -10.00
N SER A 73 -8.81 8.56 -10.10
CA SER A 73 -9.03 9.33 -11.33
C SER A 73 -7.88 9.23 -12.35
N ILE A 74 -6.65 8.88 -11.94
CA ILE A 74 -5.51 8.66 -12.86
C ILE A 74 -5.69 7.38 -13.69
N LYS A 75 -6.56 6.45 -13.26
CA LYS A 75 -6.99 5.31 -14.09
C LYS A 75 -7.80 5.76 -15.31
N ARG A 76 -8.54 6.88 -15.22
CA ARG A 76 -9.48 7.31 -16.26
C ARG A 76 -8.78 7.90 -17.49
N GLU A 77 -7.73 8.68 -17.30
CA GLU A 77 -7.01 9.33 -18.41
C GLU A 77 -6.24 8.33 -19.28
N ARG A 78 -5.60 7.30 -18.70
CA ARG A 78 -4.86 6.31 -19.50
C ARG A 78 -5.73 5.43 -20.39
N ASN A 79 -6.93 5.08 -19.95
CA ASN A 79 -7.88 4.33 -20.77
C ASN A 79 -8.40 5.17 -21.96
N LEU A 80 -8.53 6.49 -21.79
CA LEU A 80 -8.88 7.42 -22.86
C LEU A 80 -7.76 7.55 -23.92
N TYR A 81 -6.49 7.56 -23.51
CA TYR A 81 -5.36 7.61 -24.45
C TYR A 81 -5.19 6.31 -25.25
N HIS A 82 -5.30 5.14 -24.61
CA HIS A 82 -5.20 3.85 -25.33
C HIS A 82 -6.40 3.59 -26.25
N SER A 83 -7.61 4.04 -25.86
CA SER A 83 -8.81 3.95 -26.72
C SER A 83 -8.77 4.85 -27.95
N LYS A 84 -8.00 5.96 -27.94
CA LYS A 84 -7.84 6.86 -29.09
C LYS A 84 -6.81 6.33 -30.09
N LYS A 85 -5.70 5.77 -29.60
CA LYS A 85 -4.62 5.22 -30.43
C LYS A 85 -4.98 3.91 -31.16
N SER A 86 -6.01 3.19 -30.70
CA SER A 86 -6.54 2.00 -31.37
C SER A 86 -7.61 2.32 -32.43
N LYS A 87 -7.91 3.60 -32.66
CA LYS A 87 -8.88 4.08 -33.66
C LYS A 87 -8.24 5.01 -34.72
N GLU A 88 -6.92 5.19 -34.66
CA GLU A 88 -6.06 5.82 -35.68
C GLU A 88 -5.16 4.73 -36.26
#